data_AF-I0H9C2-F1
#
_entry.id   AF-I0H9C2-F1
#
_cell.length_a   1.000
_cell.length_b   1.000
_cell.length_c   1.000
_cell.angle_alpha   90.00
_cell.angle_beta   90.00
_cell.angle_gamma   90.00
#
_symmetry.space_group_name_H-M   'P 1'
#
loop_
_entity.id
_entity.type
_entity.pdbx_description
1 polymer ?
#
loop_
_entity_poly.entity_id
_entity_poly.type
_entity_poly.pdbx_seq_one_letter_code
_entity_poly.pdbx_strand_id
1 'polypeptide(L)'
;MTVPAADPPHVSRRRQLIGSVITVLVLAGAGALVRTGIPHTAQPNGVYVCVTDDSQTEEEQATAVALCDREALDESSRKPLPSPAGTDQDAATRVWRALLDAICTPGGGDLICRAPRPATEADVDMVRRVLHDQGFPDAIVRLARPDDPAPAGAVMYAAALPGGACIATYAEMGEGPRRAEITGPLLDGGCLAP
;
A
#
# COMPACT_ATOMS: atom_id res chain seq x y z
N MET A 1 -20.01 52.18 -43.78
CA MET A 1 -19.70 51.93 -45.20
C MET A 1 -19.59 50.42 -45.39
N THR A 2 -19.90 49.92 -46.58
CA THR A 2 -20.36 48.53 -46.79
C THR A 2 -19.72 47.95 -48.06
N VAL A 3 -19.89 46.63 -48.27
CA VAL A 3 -19.64 45.87 -49.52
C VAL A 3 -18.13 45.59 -49.85
N PRO A 4 -17.76 44.58 -50.70
CA PRO A 4 -17.48 43.21 -50.19
C PRO A 4 -16.27 42.47 -50.81
N ALA A 5 -16.09 41.21 -50.35
CA ALA A 5 -15.70 39.97 -51.05
C ALA A 5 -14.93 39.96 -52.40
N ALA A 6 -13.91 39.08 -52.46
CA ALA A 6 -13.61 38.24 -53.64
C ALA A 6 -12.87 36.94 -53.25
N ASP A 7 -13.32 35.82 -53.80
CA ASP A 7 -12.79 34.44 -53.74
C ASP A 7 -13.32 33.73 -55.03
N PRO A 8 -12.80 32.58 -55.53
CA PRO A 8 -11.54 31.86 -55.31
C PRO A 8 -10.65 32.01 -56.59
N PRO A 9 -10.35 31.05 -57.53
CA PRO A 9 -10.20 29.57 -57.51
C PRO A 9 -8.99 28.99 -58.31
N HIS A 10 -8.88 27.65 -58.29
CA HIS A 10 -8.23 26.74 -59.28
C HIS A 10 -6.68 26.65 -59.34
N VAL A 11 -6.02 25.50 -59.07
CA VAL A 11 -6.06 24.10 -59.62
C VAL A 11 -4.87 23.82 -60.57
N SER A 12 -4.12 22.74 -60.29
CA SER A 12 -3.49 21.77 -61.23
C SER A 12 -2.09 21.33 -60.71
N ARG A 13 -1.86 20.12 -60.18
CA ARG A 13 -1.90 18.77 -60.79
C ARG A 13 -0.72 18.45 -61.75
N ARG A 14 0.37 17.90 -61.19
CA ARG A 14 1.34 16.96 -61.81
C ARG A 14 1.90 16.10 -60.67
N ARG A 15 1.56 14.82 -60.47
CA ARG A 15 1.85 13.62 -61.30
C ARG A 15 3.31 13.55 -61.77
N GLN A 16 4.11 12.78 -61.04
CA GLN A 16 5.09 11.87 -61.60
C GLN A 16 5.05 10.54 -60.84
N LEU A 17 5.17 9.44 -61.60
CA LEU A 17 5.21 8.05 -61.16
C LEU A 17 6.68 7.58 -61.11
N ILE A 18 6.88 6.28 -60.84
CA ILE A 18 8.17 5.56 -60.74
C ILE A 18 8.82 5.80 -59.35
N GLY A 19 8.99 4.81 -58.47
CA GLY A 19 8.73 3.37 -58.56
C GLY A 19 9.99 2.56 -58.29
N SER A 20 10.02 1.81 -57.19
CA SER A 20 10.97 0.72 -56.93
C SER A 20 10.40 -0.20 -55.85
N VAL A 21 10.38 -1.49 -56.15
CA VAL A 21 10.00 -2.56 -55.21
C VAL A 21 11.25 -2.93 -54.41
N ILE A 22 11.18 -2.87 -53.07
CA ILE A 22 12.08 -3.61 -52.19
C ILE A 22 11.22 -4.37 -51.19
N THR A 23 11.15 -5.69 -51.39
CA THR A 23 10.54 -6.63 -50.44
C THR A 23 11.58 -7.00 -49.39
N VAL A 24 11.35 -6.67 -48.12
CA VAL A 24 12.11 -7.23 -46.99
C VAL A 24 11.15 -7.76 -45.93
N LEU A 25 11.54 -8.89 -45.38
CA LEU A 25 10.80 -9.82 -44.54
C LEU A 25 10.12 -9.24 -43.29
N VAL A 26 8.94 -9.79 -43.03
CA VAL A 26 8.54 -10.46 -41.78
C VAL A 26 9.22 -9.99 -40.49
N LEU A 27 8.42 -9.36 -39.62
CA LEU A 27 8.25 -9.84 -38.25
C LEU A 27 6.87 -9.40 -37.74
N ALA A 28 5.92 -10.35 -37.72
CA ALA A 28 4.64 -10.16 -37.04
C ALA A 28 4.85 -10.29 -35.53
N GLY A 29 5.55 -9.30 -34.96
CA GLY A 29 5.64 -9.11 -33.52
C GLY A 29 4.27 -8.69 -33.00
N ALA A 30 3.41 -9.66 -32.71
CA ALA A 30 2.25 -9.44 -31.86
C ALA A 30 2.79 -8.99 -30.50
N GLY A 31 2.83 -7.68 -30.30
CA GLY A 31 3.19 -7.02 -29.05
C GLY A 31 2.13 -7.31 -27.99
N ALA A 32 2.08 -8.56 -27.53
CA ALA A 32 1.53 -8.87 -26.23
C ALA A 32 2.31 -8.01 -25.25
N LEU A 33 1.67 -6.94 -24.77
CA LEU A 33 2.05 -6.28 -23.53
C LEU A 33 1.88 -7.32 -22.43
N VAL A 34 2.91 -8.17 -22.28
CA VAL A 34 3.13 -8.96 -21.08
C VAL A 34 3.35 -7.95 -19.99
N ARG A 35 2.24 -7.58 -19.35
CA ARG A 35 2.21 -6.85 -18.11
C ARG A 35 2.87 -7.78 -17.11
N THR A 36 4.19 -7.68 -16.99
CA THR A 36 4.98 -8.33 -15.94
C THR A 36 4.61 -7.64 -14.62
N GLY A 37 3.38 -7.87 -14.18
CA GLY A 37 3.09 -7.83 -12.75
C GLY A 37 4.06 -8.81 -12.14
N ILE A 38 5.01 -8.28 -11.37
CA ILE A 38 6.00 -9.07 -10.66
C ILE A 38 5.20 -10.10 -9.86
N PRO A 39 5.28 -11.40 -10.19
CA PRO A 39 4.56 -12.39 -9.40
C PRO A 39 5.14 -12.28 -8.00
N HIS A 40 4.32 -11.83 -7.06
CA HIS A 40 4.63 -11.94 -5.64
C HIS A 40 4.48 -13.42 -5.30
N THR A 41 5.46 -14.22 -5.75
CA THR A 41 5.69 -15.55 -5.22
C THR A 41 5.96 -15.35 -3.75
N ALA A 42 4.98 -15.68 -2.91
CA ALA A 42 5.20 -15.81 -1.48
C ALA A 42 6.36 -16.79 -1.30
N GLN A 43 7.56 -16.26 -1.03
CA GLN A 43 8.73 -17.08 -0.76
C GLN A 43 8.52 -17.67 0.62
N PRO A 44 8.43 -19.02 0.77
CA PRO A 44 8.16 -19.64 2.07
C PRO A 44 9.36 -19.57 3.05
N ASN A 45 10.38 -18.76 2.73
CA ASN A 45 11.58 -18.49 3.51
C ASN A 45 12.09 -17.07 3.16
N GLY A 46 11.24 -16.04 3.30
CA GLY A 46 11.65 -14.66 3.07
C GLY A 46 12.75 -14.25 4.05
N VAL A 47 13.94 -13.89 3.55
CA VAL A 47 14.99 -13.31 4.38
C VAL A 47 14.58 -11.87 4.67
N TYR A 48 14.22 -11.57 5.92
CA TYR A 48 14.03 -10.20 6.37
C TYR A 48 15.39 -9.51 6.41
N VAL A 49 15.52 -8.42 5.65
CA VAL A 49 16.75 -7.61 5.57
C VAL A 49 16.41 -6.21 6.03
N CYS A 50 16.91 -5.85 7.22
CA CYS A 50 16.86 -4.50 7.75
C CYS A 50 17.81 -3.61 6.93
N VAL A 51 17.26 -2.70 6.13
CA VAL A 51 18.06 -1.69 5.41
C VAL A 51 18.02 -0.40 6.23
N THR A 52 19.13 -0.08 6.90
CA THR A 52 19.31 1.21 7.58
C THR A 52 19.85 2.26 6.62
N ASP A 53 19.54 3.52 6.87
CA ASP A 53 20.11 4.66 6.13
C ASP A 53 21.32 5.21 6.89
N ASP A 54 22.50 5.22 6.26
CA ASP A 54 23.76 5.71 6.84
C ASP A 54 23.75 7.23 7.16
N SER A 55 22.70 7.97 6.78
CA SER A 55 22.50 9.38 7.15
C SER A 55 21.80 9.60 8.50
N GLN A 56 21.28 8.55 9.13
CA GLN A 56 20.65 8.61 10.45
C GLN A 56 21.68 8.76 11.58
N THR A 57 21.23 9.26 12.74
CA THR A 57 22.03 9.21 13.97
C THR A 57 22.15 7.77 14.50
N GLU A 58 23.18 7.50 15.31
CA GLU A 58 23.38 6.17 15.92
C GLU A 58 22.16 5.71 16.77
N GLU A 59 21.45 6.66 17.39
CA GLU A 59 20.23 6.39 18.17
C GLU A 59 19.05 6.01 17.26
N GLU A 60 18.80 6.77 16.20
CA GLU A 60 17.76 6.45 15.20
C GLU A 60 18.04 5.10 14.51
N GLN A 61 19.30 4.84 14.14
CA GLN A 61 19.72 3.57 13.54
C GLN A 61 19.49 2.40 14.51
N ALA A 62 19.86 2.55 15.79
CA ALA A 62 19.60 1.53 16.81
C ALA A 62 18.09 1.28 17.01
N THR A 63 17.27 2.34 17.00
CA THR A 63 15.80 2.21 17.06
C THR A 63 15.23 1.50 15.84
N ALA A 64 15.72 1.81 14.63
CA ALA A 64 15.29 1.17 13.39
C ALA A 64 15.66 -0.33 13.33
N VAL A 65 16.89 -0.69 13.75
CA VAL A 65 17.31 -2.09 13.88
C VAL A 65 16.43 -2.83 14.90
N ALA A 66 16.22 -2.25 16.08
CA ALA A 66 15.40 -2.87 17.12
C ALA A 66 13.92 -3.05 16.71
N LEU A 67 13.36 -2.14 15.90
CA LEU A 67 12.04 -2.31 15.31
C LEU A 67 12.03 -3.47 14.29
N CYS A 68 13.02 -3.51 13.40
CA CYS A 68 13.13 -4.54 12.39
C CYS A 68 13.30 -5.96 12.99
N ASP A 69 14.06 -6.10 14.08
CA ASP A 69 14.18 -7.37 14.82
C ASP A 69 12.82 -7.85 15.37
N ARG A 70 11.95 -6.93 15.82
CA ARG A 70 10.59 -7.26 16.28
C ARG A 70 9.65 -7.62 15.12
N GLU A 71 9.75 -6.94 13.99
CA GLU A 71 9.01 -7.29 12.76
C GLU A 71 9.41 -8.67 12.22
N ALA A 72 10.71 -8.96 12.18
CA ALA A 72 11.20 -10.28 11.77
C ALA A 72 10.78 -11.40 12.73
N LEU A 73 10.76 -11.13 14.04
CA LEU A 73 10.27 -12.08 15.05
C LEU A 73 8.77 -12.34 14.90
N ASP A 74 7.96 -11.30 14.74
CA ASP A 74 6.51 -11.40 14.53
C ASP A 74 6.19 -12.23 13.28
N GLU A 75 6.77 -11.93 12.12
CA GLU A 75 6.54 -12.71 10.89
C GLU A 75 7.02 -14.17 11.05
N SER A 76 8.15 -14.42 11.71
CA SER A 76 8.62 -15.78 11.99
C SER A 76 7.68 -16.60 12.89
N SER A 77 6.80 -15.92 13.64
CA SER A 77 5.78 -16.51 14.51
C SER A 77 4.42 -16.70 13.83
N ARG A 78 4.31 -16.34 12.54
CA ARG A 78 3.08 -16.49 11.75
C ARG A 78 3.08 -17.77 10.92
N LYS A 79 1.87 -18.28 10.68
CA LYS A 79 1.64 -19.37 9.72
C LYS A 79 1.79 -18.80 8.30
N PRO A 80 2.26 -19.60 7.33
CA PRO A 80 2.26 -19.17 5.93
C PRO A 80 0.87 -18.68 5.51
N LEU A 81 0.83 -17.56 4.80
CA LEU A 81 -0.40 -17.01 4.24
C LEU A 81 -1.17 -18.09 3.46
N PRO A 82 -2.46 -18.35 3.77
CA PRO A 82 -3.31 -19.01 2.79
C PRO A 82 -3.36 -18.13 1.54
N SER A 83 -3.39 -18.74 0.34
CA SER A 83 -3.39 -18.00 -0.94
C SER A 83 -4.42 -16.86 -0.89
N PRO A 84 -3.99 -15.58 -0.82
CA PRO A 84 -4.88 -14.51 -0.39
C PRO A 84 -5.98 -14.29 -1.42
N ALA A 85 -7.23 -14.22 -0.96
CA ALA A 85 -8.34 -13.92 -1.85
C ALA A 85 -8.26 -12.45 -2.26
N GLY A 86 -8.62 -12.11 -3.50
CA GLY A 86 -8.60 -10.70 -3.96
C GLY A 86 -9.45 -9.76 -3.08
N THR A 87 -10.50 -10.31 -2.46
CA THR A 87 -11.37 -9.63 -1.48
C THR A 87 -10.65 -9.19 -0.21
N ASP A 88 -9.62 -9.91 0.21
CA ASP A 88 -8.82 -9.61 1.40
C ASP A 88 -7.98 -8.35 1.17
N GLN A 89 -7.38 -8.23 -0.02
CA GLN A 89 -6.64 -7.03 -0.46
C GLN A 89 -7.52 -5.78 -0.55
N ASP A 90 -8.76 -5.93 -1.05
CA ASP A 90 -9.74 -4.84 -1.06
C ASP A 90 -10.13 -4.41 0.36
N ALA A 91 -10.25 -5.35 1.31
CA ALA A 91 -10.57 -5.06 2.70
C ALA A 91 -9.43 -4.31 3.41
N ALA A 92 -8.19 -4.80 3.29
CA ALA A 92 -6.99 -4.12 3.80
C ALA A 92 -6.86 -2.70 3.23
N THR A 93 -7.13 -2.53 1.93
CA THR A 93 -7.09 -1.22 1.25
C THR A 93 -8.17 -0.26 1.77
N ARG A 94 -9.37 -0.73 2.09
CA ARG A 94 -10.43 0.09 2.71
C ARG A 94 -10.05 0.54 4.12
N VAL A 95 -9.57 -0.38 4.95
CA VAL A 95 -9.08 -0.08 6.32
C VAL A 95 -7.96 0.97 6.29
N TRP A 96 -6.95 0.78 5.45
CA TRP A 96 -5.85 1.74 5.30
C TRP A 96 -6.33 3.14 4.92
N ARG A 97 -7.24 3.27 3.95
CA ARG A 97 -7.79 4.59 3.55
C ARG A 97 -8.63 5.23 4.67
N ALA A 98 -9.46 4.45 5.36
CA ALA A 98 -10.33 4.97 6.42
C ALA A 98 -9.52 5.46 7.63
N LEU A 99 -8.45 4.74 8.00
CA LEU A 99 -7.52 5.16 9.04
C LEU A 99 -6.69 6.38 8.61
N LEU A 100 -6.25 6.44 7.35
CA LEU A 100 -5.52 7.59 6.82
C LEU A 100 -6.38 8.86 6.86
N ASP A 101 -7.65 8.79 6.46
CA ASP A 101 -8.60 9.91 6.55
C ASP A 101 -8.85 10.33 8.01
N ALA A 102 -9.07 9.37 8.92
CA ALA A 102 -9.30 9.66 10.34
C ALA A 102 -8.09 10.29 11.06
N ILE A 103 -6.86 9.91 10.69
CA ILE A 103 -5.62 10.40 11.31
C ILE A 103 -5.15 11.70 10.66
N CYS A 104 -5.18 11.79 9.32
CA CYS A 104 -4.59 12.88 8.56
C CYS A 104 -5.58 13.88 7.96
N THR A 105 -6.90 13.59 7.94
CA THR A 105 -7.90 14.53 7.40
C THR A 105 -9.10 14.75 8.33
N PRO A 106 -8.90 15.12 9.62
CA PRO A 106 -10.01 15.49 10.51
C PRO A 106 -10.64 16.84 10.08
N GLY A 107 -11.46 16.80 9.02
CA GLY A 107 -12.11 17.97 8.41
C GLY A 107 -12.45 17.88 6.91
N GLY A 108 -12.06 16.83 6.18
CA GLY A 108 -12.46 16.60 4.78
C GLY A 108 -11.80 17.52 3.72
N GLY A 109 -10.53 17.91 3.92
CA GLY A 109 -9.73 18.68 2.96
C GLY A 109 -8.61 17.85 2.31
N ASP A 110 -7.49 18.50 1.96
CA ASP A 110 -6.27 17.81 1.55
C ASP A 110 -5.73 16.90 2.66
N LEU A 111 -5.04 15.81 2.29
CA LEU A 111 -4.37 14.87 3.20
C LEU A 111 -3.20 15.56 3.93
N ILE A 112 -3.48 16.21 5.06
CA ILE A 112 -2.50 16.98 5.85
C ILE A 112 -2.44 16.41 7.27
N CYS A 113 -1.58 15.42 7.46
CA CYS A 113 -1.30 14.88 8.77
C CYS A 113 -0.80 15.98 9.73
N ARG A 114 -1.25 15.92 10.99
CA ARG A 114 -0.76 16.82 12.06
C ARG A 114 0.69 16.47 12.40
N ALA A 115 1.39 17.33 13.14
CA ALA A 115 2.72 17.00 13.65
C ALA A 115 2.72 15.63 14.39
N PRO A 116 3.75 14.78 14.17
CA PRO A 116 3.87 13.48 14.84
C PRO A 116 3.80 13.61 16.37
N ARG A 117 3.14 12.64 17.00
CA ARG A 117 2.99 12.55 18.46
C ARG A 117 2.75 11.10 18.90
N PRO A 118 3.02 10.77 20.18
CA PRO A 118 2.52 9.53 20.77
C PRO A 118 0.99 9.43 20.69
N ALA A 119 0.51 8.20 20.48
CA ALA A 119 -0.88 7.82 20.60
C ALA A 119 -1.35 7.82 22.06
N THR A 120 -2.66 7.92 22.22
CA THR A 120 -3.39 7.94 23.48
C THR A 120 -4.56 6.96 23.42
N GLU A 121 -5.20 6.67 24.56
CA GLU A 121 -6.41 5.83 24.58
C GLU A 121 -7.55 6.40 23.71
N ALA A 122 -7.63 7.73 23.53
CA ALA A 122 -8.58 8.35 22.62
C ALA A 122 -8.32 8.01 21.15
N ASP A 123 -7.06 7.77 20.78
CA ASP A 123 -6.65 7.31 19.45
C ASP A 123 -6.95 5.81 19.27
N VAL A 124 -6.70 5.01 20.30
CA VAL A 124 -7.10 3.59 20.35
C VAL A 124 -8.61 3.44 20.11
N ASP A 125 -9.43 4.24 20.81
CA ASP A 125 -10.88 4.27 20.62
C ASP A 125 -11.31 4.75 19.23
N MET A 126 -10.57 5.68 18.63
CA MET A 126 -10.79 6.14 17.25
C MET A 126 -10.50 5.02 16.24
N VAL A 127 -9.34 4.37 16.34
CA VAL A 127 -8.95 3.25 15.46
C VAL A 127 -9.94 2.09 15.59
N ARG A 128 -10.41 1.79 16.82
CA ARG A 128 -11.45 0.77 17.06
C ARG A 128 -12.78 1.10 16.38
N ARG A 129 -13.24 2.35 16.44
CA ARG A 129 -14.45 2.77 15.70
C ARG A 129 -14.28 2.65 14.18
N VAL A 130 -13.14 3.10 13.65
CA VAL A 130 -12.86 3.00 12.20
C VAL A 130 -12.87 1.54 11.74
N LEU A 131 -12.22 0.63 12.48
CA LEU A 131 -12.20 -0.80 12.14
C LEU A 131 -13.59 -1.45 12.25
N HIS A 132 -14.34 -1.14 13.30
CA HIS A 132 -15.73 -1.56 13.47
C HIS A 132 -16.59 -1.13 12.25
N ASP A 133 -16.49 0.14 11.84
CA ASP A 133 -17.26 0.69 10.72
C ASP A 133 -16.80 0.15 9.34
N GLN A 134 -15.58 -0.39 9.24
CA GLN A 134 -15.12 -1.16 8.08
C GLN A 134 -15.53 -2.65 8.10
N GLY A 135 -16.29 -3.09 9.12
CA GLY A 135 -16.80 -4.45 9.25
C GLY A 135 -15.95 -5.38 10.13
N PHE A 136 -15.06 -4.83 10.95
CA PHE A 136 -14.20 -5.57 11.88
C PHE A 136 -14.51 -5.23 13.35
N PRO A 137 -15.70 -5.60 13.87
CA PRO A 137 -16.12 -5.25 15.22
C PRO A 137 -15.24 -5.91 16.31
N ASP A 138 -14.71 -7.11 16.02
CA ASP A 138 -13.87 -7.90 16.93
C ASP A 138 -12.36 -7.63 16.75
N ALA A 139 -11.99 -6.50 16.11
CA ALA A 139 -10.59 -6.13 15.92
C ALA A 139 -9.89 -5.87 17.26
N ILE A 140 -8.68 -6.42 17.41
CA ILE A 140 -7.79 -6.12 18.54
C ILE A 140 -7.19 -4.73 18.27
N VAL A 141 -7.39 -3.78 19.19
CA VAL A 141 -6.84 -2.41 19.07
C VAL A 141 -6.37 -1.94 20.45
N ARG A 142 -5.08 -1.59 20.55
CA ARG A 142 -4.41 -1.15 21.78
C ARG A 142 -3.18 -0.30 21.47
N LEU A 143 -2.65 0.41 22.47
CA LEU A 143 -1.32 1.01 22.37
C LEU A 143 -0.26 -0.09 22.13
N ALA A 144 0.78 0.27 21.38
CA ALA A 144 1.95 -0.58 21.17
C ALA A 144 2.69 -0.85 22.49
N ARG A 145 3.08 -2.10 22.69
CA ARG A 145 3.90 -2.62 23.79
C ARG A 145 5.36 -2.72 23.33
N PRO A 146 6.34 -2.81 24.26
CA PRO A 146 7.75 -2.89 23.91
C PRO A 146 8.12 -4.02 22.94
N ASP A 147 7.40 -5.15 23.02
CA ASP A 147 7.67 -6.36 22.22
C ASP A 147 6.85 -6.44 20.92
N ASP A 148 5.98 -5.47 20.63
CA ASP A 148 5.20 -5.47 19.38
C ASP A 148 6.07 -5.10 18.16
N PRO A 149 5.70 -5.56 16.94
CA PRO A 149 6.29 -5.11 15.67
C PRO A 149 5.82 -3.68 15.29
N ALA A 150 6.05 -2.72 16.19
CA ALA A 150 5.67 -1.32 16.05
C ALA A 150 6.61 -0.39 16.82
N PRO A 151 6.71 0.89 16.43
CA PRO A 151 7.42 1.90 17.22
C PRO A 151 6.66 2.24 18.51
N ALA A 152 7.41 2.71 19.51
CA ALA A 152 6.85 3.09 20.80
C ALA A 152 5.89 4.28 20.64
N GLY A 153 4.70 4.18 21.23
CA GLY A 153 3.66 5.21 21.11
C GLY A 153 2.80 5.11 19.86
N ALA A 154 2.90 4.05 19.05
CA ALA A 154 1.92 3.75 18.00
C ALA A 154 0.63 3.12 18.56
N VAL A 155 -0.43 3.06 17.75
CA VAL A 155 -1.59 2.18 17.97
C VAL A 155 -1.38 0.89 17.16
N MET A 156 -1.26 -0.24 17.85
CA MET A 156 -1.31 -1.56 17.22
C MET A 156 -2.76 -1.96 16.95
N TYR A 157 -3.02 -2.51 15.76
CA TYR A 157 -4.32 -3.07 15.43
C TYR A 157 -4.23 -4.34 14.59
N ALA A 158 -5.17 -5.25 14.81
CA ALA A 158 -5.30 -6.46 14.01
C ALA A 158 -6.74 -6.93 13.87
N ALA A 159 -7.05 -7.51 12.70
CA ALA A 159 -8.36 -8.04 12.37
C ALA A 159 -8.24 -9.30 11.49
N ALA A 160 -9.05 -10.31 11.79
CA ALA A 160 -9.15 -11.52 10.96
C ALA A 160 -9.91 -11.23 9.65
N LEU A 161 -9.41 -11.77 8.54
CA LEU A 161 -10.03 -11.70 7.22
C LEU A 161 -10.78 -13.01 6.92
N PRO A 162 -11.86 -12.98 6.12
CA PRO A 162 -12.64 -14.17 5.79
C PRO A 162 -11.84 -15.31 5.15
N GLY A 163 -10.73 -14.99 4.44
CA GLY A 163 -9.81 -15.98 3.88
C GLY A 163 -8.92 -16.72 4.89
N GLY A 164 -9.03 -16.42 6.19
CA GLY A 164 -8.14 -16.96 7.24
C GLY A 164 -6.78 -16.29 7.33
N ALA A 165 -6.59 -15.18 6.61
CA ALA A 165 -5.46 -14.27 6.77
C ALA A 165 -5.77 -13.17 7.81
N CYS A 166 -4.81 -12.32 8.10
CA CYS A 166 -4.91 -11.22 9.06
C CYS A 166 -4.49 -9.90 8.42
N ILE A 167 -5.19 -8.82 8.77
CA ILE A 167 -4.56 -7.49 8.85
C ILE A 167 -3.90 -7.43 10.22
N ALA A 168 -2.61 -7.14 10.29
CA ALA A 168 -1.90 -6.91 11.56
C ALA A 168 -0.80 -5.88 11.32
N THR A 169 -0.96 -4.66 11.85
CA THR A 169 0.00 -3.56 11.66
C THR A 169 -0.28 -2.44 12.67
N TYR A 170 0.33 -1.27 12.50
CA TYR A 170 0.20 -0.12 13.39
C TYR A 170 -0.16 1.18 12.69
N ALA A 171 -0.54 2.18 13.48
CA ALA A 171 -0.73 3.55 13.05
C ALA A 171 -0.01 4.55 13.96
N GLU A 172 0.67 5.52 13.36
CA GLU A 172 1.43 6.57 14.03
C GLU A 172 0.67 7.90 13.93
N MET A 173 0.45 8.54 15.08
CA MET A 173 -0.45 9.69 15.15
C MET A 173 0.26 10.95 14.63
N GLY A 174 -0.18 11.43 13.47
CA GLY A 174 0.49 12.51 12.73
C GLY A 174 1.28 12.04 11.50
N GLU A 175 1.32 10.72 11.24
CA GLU A 175 1.93 10.16 10.02
C GLU A 175 0.96 9.25 9.26
N GLY A 176 0.04 8.59 9.99
CA GLY A 176 -1.02 7.76 9.44
C GLY A 176 -0.86 6.27 9.76
N PRO A 177 -1.69 5.42 9.17
CA PRO A 177 -1.51 3.96 9.24
C PRO A 177 -0.34 3.55 8.34
N ARG A 178 0.50 2.62 8.83
CA ARG A 178 1.36 1.84 7.93
C ARG A 178 0.47 1.15 6.90
N ARG A 179 1.01 0.95 5.70
CA ARG A 179 0.25 0.30 4.62
C ARG A 179 -0.27 -1.04 5.13
N ALA A 180 -1.58 -1.29 5.00
CA ALA A 180 -2.17 -2.51 5.55
C ALA A 180 -1.58 -3.75 4.86
N GLU A 181 -0.66 -4.40 5.55
CA GLU A 181 -0.04 -5.66 5.17
C GLU A 181 -1.01 -6.80 5.55
N ILE A 182 -1.20 -7.74 4.61
CA ILE A 182 -1.94 -8.97 4.85
C ILE A 182 -0.89 -10.03 5.17
N THR A 183 -0.95 -10.56 6.38
CA THR A 183 -0.04 -11.59 6.87
C THR A 183 -0.84 -12.78 7.43
N GLY A 184 -0.15 -13.88 7.74
CA GLY A 184 -0.76 -15.05 8.33
C GLY A 184 -1.20 -14.82 9.79
N PRO A 185 -2.09 -15.67 10.32
CA PRO A 185 -2.33 -15.74 11.75
C PRO A 185 -1.10 -16.30 12.47
N LEU A 186 -0.93 -15.92 13.73
CA LEU A 186 0.05 -16.47 14.66
C LEU A 186 -0.11 -17.98 14.83
N LEU A 187 0.89 -18.65 15.42
CA LEU A 187 0.87 -20.10 15.67
C LEU A 187 -0.37 -20.56 16.46
N ASP A 188 -0.87 -19.75 17.40
CA ASP A 188 -2.11 -20.01 18.17
C ASP A 188 -3.42 -19.80 17.37
N GLY A 189 -3.35 -19.10 16.23
CA GLY A 189 -4.49 -18.76 15.37
C GLY A 189 -5.00 -17.32 15.51
N GLY A 190 -4.48 -16.52 16.44
CA GLY A 190 -4.80 -15.09 16.56
C GLY A 190 -4.10 -14.25 15.49
N CYS A 191 -4.55 -13.00 15.29
CA CYS A 191 -3.87 -12.05 14.39
C CYS A 191 -2.80 -11.19 15.08
N LEU A 192 -2.92 -11.00 16.40
CA LEU A 192 -2.03 -10.24 17.26
C LEU A 192 -2.11 -10.82 18.68
N ALA A 193 -1.00 -10.80 19.41
CA ALA A 193 -0.96 -11.23 20.81
C ALA A 193 -1.83 -10.31 21.71
N PRO A 194 -2.66 -10.90 22.60
CA PRO A 194 -3.65 -10.17 23.41
C PRO A 194 -3.01 -9.17 24.38
#